data_AF-A0A2P4S5F4-F1
#
_entry.id   AF-A0A2P4S5F4-F1
#
_cell.length_a   1.000
_cell.length_b   1.000
_cell.length_c   1.000
_cell.angle_alpha   90.00
_cell.angle_beta   90.00
_cell.angle_gamma   90.00
#
_symmetry.space_group_name_H-M   'P 1'
#
loop_
_entity.id
_entity.type
_entity.pdbx_description
1 polymer ?
#
loop_
_entity_poly.entity_id
_entity_poly.type
_entity_poly.pdbx_seq_one_letter_code
_entity_poly.pdbx_strand_id
1 'polypeptide(L)'
;MSRVSPPGLSRGPSPVVLGSQDALPVATAFTEYVHAYFKGRDADSCLVKVTGELTMSFPAGIVRVFSGSMAPPVLSFRLLNAGTIEQFLPNAELLYSDPSQSDPSTRDFWLNMAALTGQLQKQAEQSPSASYYNVALLKYQFSRLGPDSAPLRLCVRWDCTPGATRVSVEYGYNAGALALPVPLANVHVLLPLDEPVTNVRLQPKASWNLEEKRLLWKLLDVPSAPGQGGCGRLSASWQPLCGPSKPSPVAAQFSSEGSTLSGVEVELAGAGYRMSLVKKRFAT
;
A
#
# COMPACT_ATOMS: atom_id res chain seq x y z
N MET A 1 -51.42 17.65 2.59
CA MET A 1 -51.06 16.44 1.82
C MET A 1 -49.81 16.74 1.02
N SER A 2 -48.66 16.54 1.66
CA SER A 2 -47.31 16.86 1.17
C SER A 2 -46.75 15.63 0.45
N ARG A 3 -46.43 15.76 -0.84
CA ARG A 3 -45.76 14.70 -1.62
C ARG A 3 -44.26 14.73 -1.32
N VAL A 4 -43.77 13.65 -0.74
CA VAL A 4 -42.35 13.38 -0.50
C VAL A 4 -41.72 12.84 -1.79
N SER A 5 -40.67 13.48 -2.26
CA SER A 5 -39.80 13.00 -3.34
C SER A 5 -38.81 11.96 -2.79
N PRO A 6 -38.52 10.85 -3.50
CA PRO A 6 -37.55 9.86 -3.01
C PRO A 6 -36.10 10.39 -3.11
N PRO A 7 -35.22 10.07 -2.14
CA PRO A 7 -33.82 10.45 -2.16
C PRO A 7 -33.07 9.72 -3.28
N GLY A 8 -32.25 10.51 -3.99
CA GLY A 8 -31.58 10.14 -5.23
C GLY A 8 -30.72 8.89 -5.12
N LEU A 9 -31.02 7.95 -6.01
CA LEU A 9 -30.18 6.82 -6.35
C LEU A 9 -28.76 7.27 -6.71
N SER A 10 -27.80 6.51 -6.18
CA SER A 10 -26.37 6.53 -6.51
C SER A 10 -26.15 6.76 -8.00
N ARG A 11 -25.50 7.89 -8.32
CA ARG A 11 -25.03 8.15 -9.68
C ARG A 11 -23.84 7.24 -9.92
N GLY A 12 -24.07 6.19 -10.71
CA GLY A 12 -22.99 5.37 -11.27
C GLY A 12 -21.96 6.22 -12.03
N PRO A 13 -20.81 5.63 -12.41
CA PRO A 13 -19.73 6.36 -13.07
C PRO A 13 -20.28 7.02 -14.33
N SER A 14 -20.06 8.33 -14.44
CA SER A 14 -20.55 9.12 -15.57
C SER A 14 -19.92 8.59 -16.88
N PRO A 15 -20.71 8.39 -17.95
CA PRO A 15 -20.14 8.12 -19.27
C PRO A 15 -19.24 9.29 -19.65
N VAL A 16 -18.04 8.99 -20.14
CA VAL A 16 -17.18 10.03 -20.73
C VAL A 16 -17.89 10.56 -21.97
N VAL A 17 -18.53 11.72 -21.86
CA VAL A 17 -18.91 12.53 -23.01
C VAL A 17 -17.59 13.06 -23.57
N LEU A 18 -17.12 12.49 -24.68
CA LEU A 18 -16.03 13.02 -25.51
C LEU A 18 -16.52 14.30 -26.24
N GLY A 19 -17.06 15.24 -25.47
CA GLY A 19 -17.44 16.57 -25.93
C GLY A 19 -16.48 17.58 -25.30
N SER A 20 -15.62 18.17 -26.13
CA SER A 20 -14.85 19.39 -25.85
C SER A 20 -14.09 19.45 -24.51
N GLN A 21 -13.24 18.46 -24.23
CA GLN A 21 -12.12 18.60 -23.30
C GLN A 21 -10.85 18.25 -24.08
N ASP A 22 -9.97 19.23 -24.30
CA ASP A 22 -8.79 19.09 -25.18
C ASP A 22 -7.74 18.07 -24.67
N ALA A 23 -7.89 17.56 -23.44
CA ALA A 23 -6.94 16.66 -22.79
C ALA A 23 -7.56 15.29 -22.43
N LEU A 24 -6.84 14.21 -22.77
CA LEU A 24 -7.25 12.83 -22.52
C LEU A 24 -7.10 12.48 -21.02
N PRO A 25 -8.13 11.92 -20.36
CA PRO A 25 -8.05 11.60 -18.93
C PRO A 25 -7.28 10.31 -18.69
N VAL A 26 -6.37 10.35 -17.72
CA VAL A 26 -5.67 9.19 -17.15
C VAL A 26 -5.76 9.24 -15.64
N ALA A 27 -5.67 8.10 -14.96
CA ALA A 27 -5.52 8.04 -13.50
C ALA A 27 -4.24 7.30 -13.14
N THR A 28 -3.70 7.53 -11.97
CA THR A 28 -2.53 6.81 -11.46
C THR A 28 -2.79 6.24 -10.08
N ALA A 29 -2.07 5.18 -9.76
CA ALA A 29 -2.06 4.57 -8.44
C ALA A 29 -0.63 4.28 -8.01
N PHE A 30 -0.24 4.79 -6.84
CA PHE A 30 0.91 4.33 -6.09
C PHE A 30 0.46 3.25 -5.11
N THR A 31 1.01 2.06 -5.24
CA THR A 31 0.81 0.95 -4.30
C THR A 31 2.15 0.56 -3.70
N GLU A 32 2.29 0.70 -2.39
CA GLU A 32 3.51 0.34 -1.67
C GLU A 32 3.28 -0.85 -0.73
N TYR A 33 4.33 -1.65 -0.55
CA TYR A 33 4.40 -2.78 0.36
C TYR A 33 5.54 -2.56 1.34
N VAL A 34 5.23 -2.58 2.64
CA VAL A 34 6.19 -2.34 3.71
C VAL A 34 6.53 -3.62 4.45
N HIS A 35 7.83 -3.88 4.57
CA HIS A 35 8.37 -4.97 5.36
C HIS A 35 9.25 -4.38 6.45
N ALA A 36 8.87 -4.59 7.70
CA ALA A 36 9.62 -4.10 8.86
C ALA A 36 10.02 -5.28 9.76
N TYR A 37 11.25 -5.26 10.24
CA TYR A 37 11.76 -6.21 11.22
C TYR A 37 12.21 -5.48 12.48
N PHE A 38 11.82 -5.99 13.66
CA PHE A 38 12.16 -5.43 14.96
C PHE A 38 12.82 -6.51 15.82
N LYS A 39 14.04 -6.27 16.31
CA LYS A 39 14.75 -7.22 17.18
C LYS A 39 14.72 -6.75 18.64
N GLY A 40 13.68 -7.14 19.37
CA GLY A 40 13.58 -6.86 20.80
C GLY A 40 13.47 -5.36 21.13
N ARG A 41 14.29 -4.89 22.07
CA ARG A 41 14.33 -3.46 22.48
C ARG A 41 15.45 -2.65 21.80
N ASP A 42 16.21 -3.27 20.92
CA ASP A 42 17.32 -2.60 20.25
C ASP A 42 16.79 -1.76 19.10
N ALA A 43 16.68 -0.45 19.32
CA ALA A 43 16.15 0.50 18.33
C ALA A 43 17.01 0.53 17.05
N ASP A 44 18.31 0.30 17.17
CA ASP A 44 19.25 0.38 16.04
C ASP A 44 19.17 -0.85 15.11
N SER A 45 18.46 -1.90 15.55
CA SER A 45 18.27 -3.14 14.80
C SER A 45 17.06 -3.14 13.86
N CYS A 46 16.26 -2.08 13.86
CA CYS A 46 15.05 -2.02 13.04
C CYS A 46 15.39 -1.68 11.58
N LEU A 47 14.96 -2.56 10.68
CA LEU A 47 15.07 -2.36 9.24
C LEU A 47 13.67 -2.31 8.63
N VAL A 48 13.39 -1.24 7.89
CA VAL A 48 12.18 -1.08 7.11
C VAL A 48 12.56 -1.05 5.64
N LYS A 49 12.03 -2.00 4.87
CA LYS A 49 12.16 -2.05 3.42
C LYS A 49 10.78 -1.80 2.79
N VAL A 50 10.72 -0.88 1.84
CA VAL A 50 9.50 -0.59 1.10
C VAL A 50 9.72 -0.88 -0.37
N THR A 51 8.76 -1.57 -0.98
CA THR A 51 8.67 -1.74 -2.43
C THR A 51 7.41 -1.07 -2.92
N GLY A 52 7.47 -0.35 -4.05
CA GLY A 52 6.33 0.36 -4.60
C GLY A 52 6.17 0.12 -6.08
N GLU A 53 4.96 0.33 -6.56
CA GLU A 53 4.59 0.23 -7.96
C GLU A 53 3.75 1.46 -8.35
N LEU A 54 4.08 2.06 -9.48
CA LEU A 54 3.25 3.07 -10.14
C LEU A 54 2.51 2.41 -11.29
N THR A 55 1.18 2.41 -11.20
CA THR A 55 0.26 1.98 -12.25
C THR A 55 -0.47 3.18 -12.82
N MET A 56 -0.65 3.23 -14.13
CA MET A 56 -1.51 4.19 -14.81
C MET A 56 -2.74 3.47 -15.39
N SER A 57 -3.91 4.05 -15.17
CA SER A 57 -5.19 3.55 -15.60
C SER A 57 -5.74 4.41 -16.73
N PHE A 58 -6.17 3.73 -17.80
CA PHE A 58 -6.66 4.31 -19.02
C PHE A 58 -8.14 3.97 -19.21
N PRO A 59 -9.03 4.94 -19.48
CA PRO A 59 -10.43 4.64 -19.73
C PRO A 59 -10.59 3.86 -21.04
N ALA A 60 -11.54 2.94 -21.09
CA ALA A 60 -11.71 2.06 -22.25
C ALA A 60 -11.89 2.80 -23.59
N GLY A 61 -12.48 4.00 -23.56
CA GLY A 61 -12.65 4.84 -24.74
C GLY A 61 -11.35 5.33 -25.38
N ILE A 62 -10.23 5.36 -24.65
CA ILE A 62 -8.94 5.86 -25.18
C ILE A 62 -8.38 4.96 -26.28
N VAL A 63 -8.73 3.66 -26.27
CA VAL A 63 -8.26 2.70 -27.28
C VAL A 63 -8.66 3.16 -28.68
N ARG A 64 -9.89 3.66 -28.84
CA ARG A 64 -10.37 4.19 -30.13
C ARG A 64 -9.61 5.44 -30.59
N VAL A 65 -9.20 6.28 -29.64
CA VAL A 65 -8.42 7.50 -29.94
C VAL A 65 -7.02 7.11 -30.40
N PHE A 66 -6.37 6.16 -29.72
CA PHE A 66 -5.02 5.72 -30.04
C PHE A 66 -4.94 4.89 -31.32
N SER A 67 -6.01 4.16 -31.66
CA SER A 67 -6.15 3.45 -32.93
C SER A 67 -6.63 4.34 -34.09
N GLY A 68 -6.79 5.65 -33.86
CA GLY A 68 -7.20 6.61 -34.89
C GLY A 68 -6.12 6.85 -35.96
N SER A 69 -6.49 7.63 -36.98
CA SER A 69 -5.57 7.98 -38.08
C SER A 69 -4.47 8.97 -37.70
N MET A 70 -4.67 9.75 -36.63
CA MET A 70 -3.68 10.67 -36.09
C MET A 70 -2.94 10.04 -34.91
N ALA A 71 -1.61 10.18 -34.90
CA ALA A 71 -0.82 9.75 -33.77
C ALA A 71 -1.22 10.52 -32.50
N PRO A 72 -1.45 9.83 -31.37
CA PRO A 72 -1.81 10.49 -30.12
C PRO A 72 -0.63 11.36 -29.61
N PRO A 73 -0.91 12.42 -28.83
CA PRO A 73 0.15 13.17 -28.17
C PRO A 73 0.97 12.23 -27.27
N VAL A 74 2.27 12.47 -27.17
CA VAL A 74 3.14 11.67 -26.28
C VAL A 74 2.73 11.88 -24.83
N LEU A 75 2.47 10.79 -24.12
CA LEU A 75 2.21 10.86 -22.68
C LEU A 75 3.54 10.94 -21.95
N SER A 76 3.70 11.98 -21.14
CA SER A 76 4.90 12.22 -20.36
C SER A 76 4.53 12.56 -18.93
N PHE A 77 5.35 12.13 -17.98
CA PHE A 77 5.13 12.42 -16.57
C PHE A 77 6.46 12.56 -15.83
N ARG A 78 6.39 13.29 -14.72
CA ARG A 78 7.49 13.50 -13.79
C ARG A 78 7.12 12.92 -12.44
N LEU A 79 8.04 12.15 -11.86
CA LEU A 79 7.99 11.84 -10.43
C LEU A 79 8.62 12.98 -9.65
N LEU A 80 7.98 13.38 -8.55
CA LEU A 80 8.50 14.36 -7.59
C LEU A 80 8.74 13.67 -6.25
N ASN A 81 9.55 14.29 -5.39
CA ASN A 81 9.94 13.75 -4.07
C ASN A 81 10.59 12.35 -4.16
N ALA A 82 11.28 12.07 -5.26
CA ALA A 82 11.91 10.78 -5.52
C ALA A 82 13.25 10.57 -4.76
N GLY A 83 13.72 11.57 -4.01
CA GLY A 83 15.08 11.58 -3.45
C GLY A 83 15.38 10.49 -2.43
N THR A 84 14.35 9.90 -1.81
CA THR A 84 14.54 8.76 -0.89
C THR A 84 14.49 7.41 -1.60
N ILE A 85 14.18 7.37 -2.89
CA ILE A 85 14.07 6.12 -3.66
C ILE A 85 15.46 5.68 -4.10
N GLU A 86 15.88 4.49 -3.67
CA GLU A 86 17.20 3.94 -3.95
C GLU A 86 17.29 3.31 -5.33
N GLN A 87 16.23 2.63 -5.76
CA GLN A 87 16.20 1.89 -7.02
C GLN A 87 14.86 2.07 -7.73
N PHE A 88 14.94 2.39 -9.01
CA PHE A 88 13.83 2.35 -9.95
C PHE A 88 14.01 1.19 -10.94
N LEU A 89 12.92 0.54 -11.30
CA LEU A 89 12.84 -0.46 -12.34
C LEU A 89 11.69 -0.09 -13.28
N PRO A 90 11.94 0.78 -14.28
CA PRO A 90 10.94 1.15 -15.28
C PRO A 90 10.66 -0.01 -16.24
N ASN A 91 9.44 -0.07 -16.76
CA ASN A 91 9.10 -0.99 -17.85
C ASN A 91 9.80 -0.55 -19.14
N ALA A 92 10.85 -1.27 -19.53
CA ALA A 92 11.71 -0.93 -20.66
C ALA A 92 10.99 -0.95 -22.03
N GLU A 93 9.86 -1.64 -22.16
CA GLU A 93 9.06 -1.64 -23.39
C GLU A 93 8.19 -0.38 -23.50
N LEU A 94 7.73 0.12 -22.35
CA LEU A 94 6.74 1.20 -22.26
C LEU A 94 7.32 2.56 -21.95
N LEU A 95 8.49 2.64 -21.29
CA LEU A 95 9.04 3.89 -20.77
C LEU A 95 10.40 4.20 -21.37
N TYR A 96 10.55 5.45 -21.79
CA TYR A 96 11.81 6.13 -21.95
C TYR A 96 12.07 7.02 -20.74
N SER A 97 13.35 7.22 -20.40
CA SER A 97 13.82 8.08 -19.31
C SER A 97 15.09 8.80 -19.75
N ASP A 98 15.37 9.97 -19.18
CA ASP A 98 16.59 10.73 -19.49
C ASP A 98 17.75 10.26 -18.59
N PRO A 99 18.77 9.58 -19.14
CA PRO A 99 19.93 9.14 -18.35
C PRO A 99 20.83 10.30 -17.91
N SER A 100 20.70 11.48 -18.51
CA SER A 100 21.48 12.66 -18.16
C SER A 100 20.90 13.46 -16.99
N GLN A 101 19.69 13.11 -16.53
CA GLN A 101 19.04 13.75 -15.40
C GLN A 101 19.83 13.53 -14.10
N SER A 102 20.25 14.63 -13.49
CA SER A 102 21.09 14.64 -12.29
C SER A 102 20.34 15.00 -11.00
N ASP A 103 19.15 15.60 -11.08
CA ASP A 103 18.32 15.90 -9.91
C ASP A 103 17.83 14.59 -9.26
N PRO A 104 18.24 14.28 -8.02
CA PRO A 104 17.83 13.05 -7.34
C PRO A 104 16.35 13.08 -6.92
N SER A 105 15.75 14.27 -6.80
CA SER A 105 14.38 14.46 -6.30
C SER A 105 13.31 14.36 -7.36
N THR A 106 13.68 14.42 -8.65
CA THR A 106 12.75 14.34 -9.77
C THR A 106 13.18 13.29 -10.80
N ARG A 107 12.22 12.64 -11.45
CA ARG A 107 12.49 11.74 -12.58
C ARG A 107 11.49 11.93 -13.70
N ASP A 108 11.95 12.23 -14.91
CA ASP A 108 11.10 12.41 -16.10
C ASP A 108 11.00 11.12 -16.93
N PHE A 109 9.79 10.82 -17.39
CA PHE A 109 9.47 9.64 -18.20
C PHE A 109 8.57 10.00 -19.38
N TRP A 110 8.80 9.32 -20.50
CA TRP A 110 7.97 9.41 -21.72
C TRP A 110 7.49 8.02 -22.11
N LEU A 111 6.22 7.89 -22.44
CA LEU A 111 5.68 6.59 -22.87
C LEU A 111 5.98 6.32 -24.33
N ASN A 112 6.36 5.07 -24.61
CA ASN A 112 6.34 4.52 -25.96
C ASN A 112 4.88 4.31 -26.38
N MET A 113 4.32 5.31 -27.07
CA MET A 113 2.92 5.32 -27.46
C MET A 113 2.52 4.14 -28.36
N ALA A 114 3.45 3.60 -29.16
CA ALA A 114 3.18 2.43 -30.00
C ALA A 114 3.03 1.15 -29.16
N ALA A 115 3.96 0.91 -28.23
CA ALA A 115 3.89 -0.23 -27.32
C ALA A 115 2.67 -0.12 -26.38
N LEU A 116 2.39 1.07 -25.86
CA LEU A 116 1.21 1.34 -25.04
C LEU A 116 -0.09 1.03 -25.80
N THR A 117 -0.21 1.51 -27.04
CA THR A 117 -1.40 1.27 -27.86
C THR A 117 -1.62 -0.23 -28.09
N GLY A 118 -0.55 -0.95 -28.45
CA GLY A 118 -0.60 -2.40 -28.62
C GLY A 118 -1.00 -3.14 -27.35
N GLN A 119 -0.50 -2.73 -26.18
CA GLN A 119 -0.87 -3.34 -24.90
C GLN A 119 -2.34 -3.06 -24.54
N LEU A 120 -2.81 -1.82 -24.70
CA LEU A 120 -4.20 -1.45 -24.40
C LEU A 120 -5.17 -2.17 -25.34
N GLN A 121 -4.82 -2.35 -26.61
CA GLN A 121 -5.62 -3.12 -27.55
C GLN A 121 -5.72 -4.59 -27.13
N LYS A 122 -4.60 -5.23 -26.75
CA LYS A 122 -4.60 -6.61 -26.24
C LYS A 122 -5.48 -6.76 -24.98
N GLN A 123 -5.38 -5.81 -24.03
CA GLN A 123 -6.21 -5.83 -22.84
C GLN A 123 -7.70 -5.63 -23.17
N ALA A 124 -8.02 -4.79 -24.17
CA ALA A 124 -9.38 -4.59 -24.64
C ALA A 124 -9.96 -5.82 -25.34
N GLU A 125 -9.15 -6.58 -26.09
CA GLU A 125 -9.56 -7.85 -26.68
C GLU A 125 -9.80 -8.92 -25.62
N GLN A 126 -8.95 -8.97 -24.58
CA GLN A 126 -9.07 -9.93 -23.47
C GLN A 126 -10.21 -9.60 -22.50
N SER A 127 -10.56 -8.32 -22.33
CA SER A 127 -11.58 -7.87 -21.38
C SER A 127 -12.39 -6.70 -21.94
N PRO A 128 -13.25 -6.92 -22.95
CA PRO A 128 -13.97 -5.84 -23.66
C PRO A 128 -14.97 -5.07 -22.80
N SER A 129 -15.44 -5.65 -21.70
CA SER A 129 -16.40 -5.04 -20.77
C SER A 129 -15.73 -4.20 -19.67
N ALA A 130 -14.39 -4.16 -19.62
CA ALA A 130 -13.66 -3.37 -18.64
C ALA A 130 -13.88 -1.87 -18.87
N SER A 131 -14.13 -1.11 -17.81
CA SER A 131 -14.24 0.36 -17.90
C SER A 131 -12.88 1.05 -17.98
N TYR A 132 -11.84 0.39 -17.47
CA TYR A 132 -10.47 0.89 -17.42
C TYR A 132 -9.46 -0.24 -17.64
N TYR A 133 -8.32 0.12 -18.21
CA TYR A 133 -7.18 -0.74 -18.46
C TYR A 133 -5.98 -0.26 -17.64
N ASN A 134 -5.40 -1.15 -16.84
CA ASN A 134 -4.30 -0.82 -15.94
C ASN A 134 -2.97 -1.24 -16.56
N VAL A 135 -2.01 -0.32 -16.53
CA VAL A 135 -0.66 -0.48 -17.07
C VAL A 135 0.34 -0.19 -15.95
N ALA A 136 1.07 -1.22 -15.52
CA ALA A 136 2.17 -1.06 -14.57
C ALA A 136 3.37 -0.42 -15.31
N LEU A 137 3.77 0.77 -14.84
CA LEU A 137 4.77 1.59 -15.52
C LEU A 137 6.16 1.38 -14.93
N LEU A 138 6.28 1.41 -13.60
CA LEU A 138 7.56 1.23 -12.93
C LEU A 138 7.38 0.65 -11.54
N LYS A 139 8.42 -0.03 -11.08
CA LYS A 139 8.60 -0.44 -9.69
C LYS A 139 9.72 0.38 -9.05
N TYR A 140 9.65 0.55 -7.74
CA TYR A 140 10.70 1.21 -6.97
C TYR A 140 10.90 0.54 -5.62
N GLN A 141 12.06 0.74 -5.02
CA GLN A 141 12.32 0.32 -3.64
C GLN A 141 13.23 1.30 -2.91
N PHE A 142 13.08 1.32 -1.59
CA PHE A 142 13.95 2.04 -0.67
C PHE A 142 13.95 1.38 0.70
N SER A 143 15.00 1.64 1.48
CA SER A 143 15.11 1.16 2.84
C SER A 143 15.30 2.33 3.80
N ARG A 144 14.81 2.20 5.02
CA ARG A 144 15.07 3.15 6.10
C ARG A 144 15.41 2.39 7.38
N LEU A 145 16.35 2.95 8.13
CA LEU A 145 16.77 2.41 9.41
C LEU A 145 15.95 3.02 10.56
N GLY A 146 15.86 2.26 11.64
CA GLY A 146 15.28 2.71 12.89
C GLY A 146 13.75 2.56 12.95
N PRO A 147 13.20 2.44 14.17
CA PRO A 147 11.80 2.16 14.41
C PRO A 147 10.88 3.30 13.98
N ASP A 148 11.40 4.52 13.88
CA ASP A 148 10.66 5.70 13.46
C ASP A 148 10.35 5.71 11.95
N SER A 149 10.88 4.75 11.20
CA SER A 149 10.57 4.55 9.79
C SER A 149 9.40 3.60 9.54
N ALA A 150 8.92 2.89 10.58
CA ALA A 150 7.81 1.95 10.44
C ALA A 150 6.47 2.61 10.81
N PRO A 151 5.40 2.44 10.02
CA PRO A 151 4.09 3.05 10.28
C PRO A 151 3.39 2.46 11.53
N LEU A 152 3.69 1.20 11.85
CA LEU A 152 3.26 0.53 13.07
C LEU A 152 4.47 -0.07 13.77
N ARG A 153 4.82 0.47 14.93
CA ARG A 153 5.92 -0.03 15.75
C ARG A 153 5.42 -1.18 16.62
N LEU A 154 6.22 -2.24 16.73
CA LEU A 154 5.94 -3.39 17.59
C LEU A 154 7.09 -3.60 18.58
N CYS A 155 6.76 -3.80 19.85
CA CYS A 155 7.71 -4.26 20.87
C CYS A 155 7.15 -5.52 21.54
N VAL A 156 7.88 -6.62 21.42
CA VAL A 156 7.46 -7.92 21.95
C VAL A 156 8.32 -8.29 23.15
N ARG A 157 7.68 -8.76 24.22
CA ARG A 157 8.34 -9.31 25.41
C ARG A 157 7.81 -10.69 25.69
N TRP A 158 8.76 -11.61 25.90
CA TRP A 158 8.50 -13.00 26.25
C TRP A 158 9.00 -13.27 27.66
N ASP A 159 8.17 -13.95 28.43
CA ASP A 159 8.47 -14.48 29.75
C ASP A 159 8.13 -15.97 29.72
N CYS A 160 9.15 -16.79 29.53
CA CYS A 160 9.02 -18.24 29.33
C CYS A 160 9.51 -18.97 30.57
N THR A 161 8.59 -19.51 31.35
CA THR A 161 8.89 -20.41 32.48
C THR A 161 8.43 -21.83 32.14
N PRO A 162 8.94 -22.88 32.83
CA PRO A 162 8.49 -24.24 32.57
C PRO A 162 7.00 -24.49 32.80
N GLY A 163 6.35 -23.70 33.67
CA GLY A 163 4.93 -23.87 34.02
C GLY A 163 3.98 -22.85 33.36
N ALA A 164 4.51 -21.78 32.77
CA ALA A 164 3.71 -20.75 32.13
C ALA A 164 4.56 -19.90 31.17
N THR A 165 3.99 -19.56 30.03
CA THR A 165 4.55 -18.59 29.11
C THR A 165 3.63 -17.39 29.02
N ARG A 166 4.20 -16.19 29.09
CA ARG A 166 3.49 -14.92 28.93
C ARG A 166 4.14 -14.09 27.84
N VAL A 167 3.32 -13.59 26.93
CA VAL A 167 3.74 -12.71 25.84
C VAL A 167 2.99 -11.40 25.95
N SER A 168 3.73 -10.31 25.76
CA SER A 168 3.20 -8.95 25.70
C SER A 168 3.68 -8.29 24.42
N VAL A 169 2.74 -7.83 23.60
CA VAL A 169 2.99 -7.08 22.37
C VAL A 169 2.49 -5.65 22.58
N GLU A 170 3.40 -4.70 22.67
CA GLU A 170 3.08 -3.28 22.64
C GLU A 170 3.12 -2.81 21.18
N TYR A 171 2.07 -2.11 20.73
CA TYR A 171 2.02 -1.52 19.40
C TYR A 171 1.82 -0.01 19.49
N GLY A 172 2.36 0.73 18.52
CA GLY A 172 2.21 2.17 18.44
C GLY A 172 2.26 2.69 17.01
N TYR A 173 1.21 3.42 16.63
CA TYR A 173 1.13 4.17 15.40
C TYR A 173 2.23 5.22 15.33
N ASN A 174 2.80 5.39 14.15
CA ASN A 174 3.84 6.35 13.90
C ASN A 174 3.51 7.19 12.68
N ALA A 175 2.94 8.37 12.92
CA ALA A 175 2.58 9.33 11.89
C ALA A 175 3.79 9.79 11.07
N GLY A 176 4.98 9.86 11.68
CA GLY A 176 6.20 10.37 11.04
C GLY A 176 6.77 9.45 9.96
N ALA A 177 6.33 8.20 9.90
CA ALA A 177 6.74 7.27 8.84
C ALA A 177 5.97 7.49 7.52
N LEU A 178 4.87 8.24 7.54
CA LEU A 178 4.01 8.49 6.38
C LEU A 178 4.22 9.90 5.85
N ALA A 179 4.01 10.09 4.54
CA ALA A 179 3.98 11.42 3.94
C ALA A 179 2.79 12.26 4.44
N LEU A 180 1.63 11.64 4.60
CA LEU A 180 0.44 12.23 5.19
C LEU A 180 -0.13 11.27 6.26
N PRO A 181 -0.35 11.73 7.51
CA PRO A 181 -0.92 10.87 8.55
C PRO A 181 -2.35 10.41 8.23
N VAL A 182 -2.49 9.10 7.97
CA VAL A 182 -3.76 8.41 7.69
C VAL A 182 -3.91 7.17 8.58
N PRO A 183 -5.15 6.76 8.92
CA PRO A 183 -5.38 5.61 9.79
C PRO A 183 -4.94 4.30 9.14
N LEU A 184 -4.51 3.34 9.96
CA LEU A 184 -4.23 1.98 9.52
C LEU A 184 -5.50 1.14 9.69
N ALA A 185 -5.94 0.51 8.60
CA ALA A 185 -7.11 -0.36 8.57
C ALA A 185 -6.72 -1.84 8.56
N ASN A 186 -7.69 -2.70 8.89
CA ASN A 186 -7.54 -4.16 8.87
C ASN A 186 -6.32 -4.65 9.66
N VAL A 187 -6.06 -4.04 10.81
CA VAL A 187 -4.86 -4.31 11.59
C VAL A 187 -4.98 -5.66 12.29
N HIS A 188 -4.16 -6.61 11.89
CA HIS A 188 -4.08 -7.96 12.45
C HIS A 188 -2.72 -8.17 13.09
N VAL A 189 -2.67 -8.73 14.29
CA VAL A 189 -1.43 -9.18 14.94
C VAL A 189 -1.47 -10.68 15.10
N LEU A 190 -0.46 -11.36 14.57
CA LEU A 190 -0.37 -12.80 14.52
C LEU A 190 0.83 -13.29 15.32
N LEU A 191 0.63 -14.36 16.10
CA LEU A 191 1.68 -15.03 16.85
C LEU A 191 1.61 -16.55 16.60
N PRO A 192 2.59 -17.13 15.89
CA PRO A 192 2.70 -18.58 15.74
C PRO A 192 3.01 -19.25 17.09
N LEU A 193 2.34 -20.38 17.36
CA LEU A 193 2.57 -21.25 18.51
C LEU A 193 2.83 -22.67 18.00
N ASP A 194 4.11 -22.99 17.79
CA ASP A 194 4.54 -24.28 17.21
C ASP A 194 4.55 -25.45 18.21
N GLU A 195 3.94 -25.28 19.39
CA GLU A 195 3.95 -26.25 20.48
C GLU A 195 2.53 -26.55 20.98
N PRO A 196 2.29 -27.74 21.55
CA PRO A 196 1.01 -28.05 22.17
C PRO A 196 0.89 -27.28 23.50
N VAL A 197 -0.18 -26.49 23.62
CA VAL A 197 -0.43 -25.59 24.75
C VAL A 197 -1.79 -25.83 25.38
N THR A 198 -1.91 -25.49 26.66
CA THR A 198 -3.19 -25.50 27.40
C THR A 198 -3.40 -24.18 28.14
N ASN A 199 -4.60 -23.97 28.68
CA ASN A 199 -4.93 -22.80 29.51
C ASN A 199 -4.59 -21.45 28.84
N VAL A 200 -4.86 -21.35 27.54
CA VAL A 200 -4.63 -20.14 26.73
C VAL A 200 -5.56 -19.02 27.21
N ARG A 201 -4.98 -17.89 27.59
CA ARG A 201 -5.68 -16.65 27.96
C ARG A 201 -5.17 -15.52 27.09
N LEU A 202 -6.10 -14.78 26.48
CA LEU A 202 -5.80 -13.72 25.52
C LEU A 202 -6.51 -12.44 25.95
N GLN A 203 -5.76 -11.33 25.99
CA GLN A 203 -6.29 -10.00 26.32
C GLN A 203 -5.68 -8.95 25.38
N PRO A 204 -6.47 -8.17 24.62
CA PRO A 204 -7.93 -8.28 24.45
C PRO A 204 -8.34 -9.59 23.77
N LYS A 205 -9.65 -9.80 23.62
CA LYS A 205 -10.20 -11.03 23.01
C LYS A 205 -9.57 -11.27 21.63
N ALA A 206 -9.04 -12.47 21.44
CA ALA A 206 -8.42 -12.93 20.20
C ALA A 206 -8.87 -14.36 19.88
N SER A 207 -8.57 -14.80 18.66
CA SER A 207 -8.80 -16.18 18.23
C SER A 207 -7.51 -16.99 18.31
N TRP A 208 -7.63 -18.21 18.82
CA TRP A 208 -6.60 -19.25 18.72
C TRP A 208 -7.03 -20.25 17.65
N ASN A 209 -6.25 -20.36 16.57
CA ASN A 209 -6.48 -21.36 15.53
C ASN A 209 -5.55 -22.57 15.74
N LEU A 210 -6.15 -23.71 16.07
CA LEU A 210 -5.44 -24.98 16.30
C LEU A 210 -4.84 -25.57 15.01
N GLU A 211 -5.53 -25.42 13.88
CA GLU A 211 -5.10 -25.98 12.59
C GLU A 211 -3.90 -25.21 12.04
N GLU A 212 -3.97 -23.88 12.10
CA GLU A 212 -2.90 -22.99 11.65
C GLU A 212 -1.84 -22.71 12.73
N LYS A 213 -2.04 -23.29 13.93
CA LYS A 213 -1.16 -23.11 15.11
C LYS A 213 -0.79 -21.65 15.37
N ARG A 214 -1.78 -20.73 15.31
CA ARG A 214 -1.53 -19.30 15.48
C ARG A 214 -2.60 -18.58 16.29
N LEU A 215 -2.14 -17.63 17.10
CA LEU A 215 -2.97 -16.62 17.75
C LEU A 215 -3.17 -15.45 16.79
N LEU A 216 -4.37 -14.89 16.79
CA LEU A 216 -4.75 -13.75 15.95
C LEU A 216 -5.56 -12.74 16.76
N TRP A 217 -5.01 -11.53 16.91
CA TRP A 217 -5.74 -10.34 17.33
C TRP A 217 -6.19 -9.57 16.10
N LYS A 218 -7.49 -9.31 16.00
CA LYS A 218 -8.06 -8.36 15.03
C LYS A 218 -8.33 -7.05 15.77
N LEU A 219 -7.53 -6.03 15.48
CA LEU A 219 -7.69 -4.72 16.08
C LEU A 219 -8.68 -3.90 15.27
N LEU A 220 -9.30 -2.91 15.92
CA LEU A 220 -9.98 -1.85 15.19
C LEU A 220 -8.96 -1.02 14.42
N ASP A 221 -9.44 -0.22 13.46
CA ASP A 221 -8.60 0.71 12.73
C ASP A 221 -7.81 1.59 13.71
N VAL A 222 -6.50 1.68 13.49
CA VAL A 222 -5.59 2.44 14.35
C VAL A 222 -5.64 3.90 13.87
N PRO A 223 -6.18 4.83 14.67
CA PRO A 223 -6.44 6.19 14.22
C PRO A 223 -5.16 7.00 14.09
N SER A 224 -5.15 7.96 13.17
CA SER A 224 -4.01 8.85 12.92
C SER A 224 -3.93 10.05 13.89
N ALA A 225 -5.01 10.35 14.62
CA ALA A 225 -5.08 11.50 15.51
C ALA A 225 -4.32 11.25 16.84
N PRO A 226 -3.47 12.20 17.28
CA PRO A 226 -2.78 12.08 18.56
C PRO A 226 -3.78 11.99 19.71
N GLY A 227 -3.54 11.04 20.64
CA GLY A 227 -4.40 10.81 21.81
C GLY A 227 -5.62 9.91 21.58
N GLN A 228 -5.90 9.44 20.36
CA GLN A 228 -7.07 8.59 20.07
C GLN A 228 -6.81 7.07 20.13
N GLY A 229 -5.85 6.59 20.91
CA GLY A 229 -5.62 5.14 21.03
C GLY A 229 -4.81 4.53 19.86
N GLY A 230 -3.96 5.34 19.23
CA GLY A 230 -2.95 4.87 18.26
C GLY A 230 -1.91 3.92 18.86
N CYS A 231 -1.90 3.72 20.18
CA CYS A 231 -1.03 2.79 20.89
C CYS A 231 -1.86 1.84 21.76
N GLY A 232 -1.37 0.62 21.96
CA GLY A 232 -2.02 -0.34 22.83
C GLY A 232 -1.13 -1.52 23.19
N ARG A 233 -1.70 -2.43 23.97
CA ARG A 233 -1.01 -3.62 24.47
C ARG A 233 -1.88 -4.85 24.28
N LEU A 234 -1.29 -5.89 23.69
CA LEU A 234 -1.85 -7.21 23.55
C LEU A 234 -1.07 -8.15 24.46
N SER A 235 -1.76 -9.10 25.07
CA SER A 235 -1.14 -10.09 25.92
C SER A 235 -1.75 -11.47 25.72
N ALA A 236 -0.89 -12.46 25.75
CA ALA A 236 -1.24 -13.87 25.75
C ALA A 236 -0.52 -14.57 26.89
N SER A 237 -1.17 -15.55 27.49
CA SER A 237 -0.50 -16.47 28.40
C SER A 237 -1.03 -17.88 28.21
N TRP A 238 -0.18 -18.88 28.31
CA TRP A 238 -0.54 -20.28 28.20
C TRP A 238 0.38 -21.16 29.05
N GLN A 239 0.00 -22.42 29.20
CA GLN A 239 0.82 -23.45 29.85
C GLN A 239 1.38 -24.38 28.77
N PRO A 240 2.72 -24.42 28.61
CA PRO A 240 3.35 -25.32 27.67
C PRO A 240 3.34 -26.76 28.20
N LEU A 241 3.23 -27.74 27.30
CA LEU A 241 3.21 -29.17 27.68
C LEU A 241 4.60 -29.84 27.59
N CYS A 242 5.59 -29.20 26.96
CA CYS A 242 6.90 -29.77 26.70
C CYS A 242 8.04 -28.80 27.08
N GLY A 243 8.11 -28.40 28.34
CA GLY A 243 9.14 -27.48 28.85
C GLY A 243 8.88 -26.01 28.50
N PRO A 244 9.85 -25.10 28.72
CA PRO A 244 9.65 -23.68 28.45
C PRO A 244 9.48 -23.40 26.96
N SER A 245 8.53 -22.51 26.62
CA SER A 245 8.28 -22.13 25.23
C SER A 245 9.47 -21.42 24.59
N LYS A 246 9.65 -21.63 23.29
CA LYS A 246 10.63 -20.88 22.50
C LYS A 246 9.97 -19.64 21.90
N PRO A 247 10.52 -18.42 22.10
CA PRO A 247 10.01 -17.22 21.47
C PRO A 247 9.98 -17.33 19.94
N SER A 248 8.86 -16.93 19.35
CA SER A 248 8.64 -16.87 17.90
C SER A 248 8.38 -15.42 17.44
N PRO A 249 8.63 -15.09 16.16
CA PRO A 249 8.33 -13.76 15.63
C PRO A 249 6.82 -13.47 15.67
N VAL A 250 6.47 -12.26 16.11
CA VAL A 250 5.12 -11.72 15.97
C VAL A 250 5.04 -10.97 14.64
N ALA A 251 4.01 -11.24 13.86
CA ALA A 251 3.74 -10.52 12.62
C ALA A 251 2.58 -9.54 12.82
N ALA A 252 2.62 -8.40 12.11
CA ALA A 252 1.45 -7.54 11.95
C ALA A 252 1.12 -7.39 10.47
N GLN A 253 -0.17 -7.33 10.17
CA GLN A 253 -0.69 -7.03 8.86
C GLN A 253 -1.62 -5.83 8.94
N PHE A 254 -1.56 -4.94 7.96
CA PHE A 254 -2.44 -3.78 7.88
C PHE A 254 -2.48 -3.24 6.44
N SER A 255 -3.47 -2.39 6.17
CA SER A 255 -3.54 -1.61 4.95
C SER A 255 -3.88 -0.15 5.26
N SER A 256 -3.56 0.75 4.33
CA SER A 256 -3.87 2.16 4.45
C SER A 256 -4.11 2.76 3.07
N GLU A 257 -5.06 3.69 2.98
CA GLU A 257 -5.35 4.46 1.77
C GLU A 257 -5.17 5.96 2.03
N GLY A 258 -4.85 6.72 0.99
CA GLY A 258 -4.70 8.18 1.05
C GLY A 258 -3.27 8.70 1.30
N SER A 259 -2.28 7.82 1.50
CA SER A 259 -0.87 8.21 1.67
C SER A 259 0.08 7.15 1.09
N THR A 260 1.34 7.54 0.93
CA THR A 260 2.51 6.68 0.73
C THR A 260 3.50 6.86 1.89
N LEU A 261 4.47 5.97 1.99
CA LEU A 261 5.64 6.01 2.86
C LEU A 261 6.81 6.73 2.18
N SER A 262 6.92 6.63 0.85
CA SER A 262 7.95 7.36 0.09
C SER A 262 7.71 8.86 0.04
N GLY A 263 6.45 9.29 0.00
CA GLY A 263 6.07 10.67 -0.33
C GLY A 263 6.22 11.03 -1.81
N VAL A 264 6.45 10.03 -2.68
CA VAL A 264 6.56 10.23 -4.12
C VAL A 264 5.23 10.76 -4.69
N GLU A 265 5.34 11.72 -5.59
CA GLU A 265 4.21 12.31 -6.32
C GLU A 265 4.40 12.13 -7.82
N VAL A 266 3.32 12.34 -8.58
CA VAL A 266 3.35 12.32 -10.05
C VAL A 266 2.68 13.56 -10.63
N GLU A 267 3.32 14.13 -11.63
CA GLU A 267 2.81 15.25 -12.42
C GLU A 267 2.85 14.88 -13.91
N LEU A 268 1.83 15.25 -14.68
CA LEU A 268 1.86 15.08 -16.14
C LEU A 268 2.61 16.24 -16.78
N ALA A 269 3.41 15.94 -17.79
CA ALA A 269 4.08 16.95 -18.60
C ALA A 269 3.33 17.14 -19.93
N GLY A 270 3.00 18.40 -20.26
CA GLY A 270 2.28 18.79 -21.47
C GLY A 270 0.75 18.87 -21.30
N ALA A 271 0.06 19.29 -22.36
CA ALA A 271 -1.38 19.59 -22.34
C ALA A 271 -2.28 18.48 -22.93
N GLY A 272 -1.71 17.45 -23.55
CA GLY A 272 -2.48 16.39 -24.23
C GLY A 272 -3.21 15.42 -23.28
N TYR A 273 -2.81 15.41 -22.01
CA TYR A 273 -3.37 14.53 -20.98
C TYR A 273 -3.68 15.31 -19.71
N ARG A 274 -4.66 14.83 -18.95
CA ARG A 274 -4.99 15.36 -17.63
C ARG A 274 -5.11 14.24 -16.61
N MET A 275 -4.61 14.50 -15.40
CA MET A 275 -4.73 13.57 -14.29
C MET A 275 -6.15 13.66 -13.72
N SER A 276 -6.89 12.56 -13.76
CA SER A 276 -8.26 12.49 -13.24
C SER A 276 -8.30 12.05 -11.77
N LEU A 277 -7.34 11.22 -11.34
CA LEU A 277 -7.21 10.72 -9.98
C LEU A 277 -5.78 10.25 -9.73
N VAL A 278 -5.24 10.54 -8.54
CA VAL A 278 -4.02 9.92 -8.02
C VAL A 278 -4.39 9.14 -6.76
N LYS A 279 -4.44 7.81 -6.87
CA LYS A 279 -4.68 6.93 -5.72
C LYS A 279 -3.36 6.60 -5.03
N LYS A 280 -3.34 6.64 -3.70
CA LYS A 280 -2.17 6.28 -2.89
C LYS A 280 -2.60 5.27 -1.84
N ARG A 281 -1.83 4.21 -1.68
CA ARG A 281 -2.07 3.19 -0.65
C ARG A 281 -0.79 2.46 -0.31
N PHE A 282 -0.75 1.89 0.89
CA PHE A 282 0.27 0.94 1.29
C PHE A 282 -0.31 -0.21 2.12
N ALA A 283 0.38 -1.34 2.13
CA ALA A 283 0.04 -2.51 2.93
C ALA A 283 1.30 -3.29 3.33
N THR A 284 1.14 -4.29 4.19
CA THR A 284 2.18 -5.27 4.56
C THR A 284 2.14 -6.53 3.73
#